data_AF-A0A958IPL2-F1
#
_entry.id   AF-A0A958IPL2-F1
#
_cell.length_a   1.000
_cell.length_b   1.000
_cell.length_c   1.000
_cell.angle_alpha   90.00
_cell.angle_beta   90.00
_cell.angle_gamma   90.00
#
_symmetry.space_group_name_H-M   'P 1'
#
loop_
_entity.id
_entity.type
_entity.pdbx_description
1 polymer ?
#
loop_
_entity_poly.entity_id
_entity_poly.type
_entity_poly.pdbx_seq_one_letter_code
_entity_poly.pdbx_strand_id
1 'polypeptide(L)'
;MSILFIAFALKYSVDFIVDFSQNSKISNLKKENDLLKTELKGIAEQITTLRSSIDHIEQRDDQIRTMLDLPAINSDVRQVGIGGADPDVSSLLSSAELSFGGELFDNLNLLKKLEREIRLEKESYQKLLTTVERRQDSLRYLPALKPVRNAYISSPFGNRIHPIRKRLHFHKGIDLATNRGTPIIAPADGTIVMAGRNAGYGLYISIDHKYGYETSYGHLRKIYVRKGQRVKRGDKIGEVGSTGLATSSHLHYEVRFDGKPLNPMDFFLDDESHY
;
A
#
# COMPACT_ATOMS: atom_id res chain seq x y z
N MET A 1 75.47 49.35 -34.00
CA MET A 1 75.26 48.93 -32.60
C MET A 1 73.88 49.30 -32.05
N SER A 2 73.38 50.54 -32.23
CA SER A 2 72.07 50.97 -31.66
C SER A 2 70.83 50.22 -32.19
N ILE A 3 70.75 49.90 -33.50
CA ILE A 3 69.57 49.24 -34.08
C ILE A 3 69.38 47.80 -33.57
N LEU A 4 70.49 47.06 -33.42
CA LEU A 4 70.49 45.70 -32.86
C LEU A 4 70.06 45.69 -31.39
N PHE A 5 70.47 46.69 -30.61
CA PHE A 5 70.10 46.82 -29.21
C PHE A 5 68.60 47.10 -29.04
N ILE A 6 68.04 47.97 -29.90
CA ILE A 6 66.60 48.29 -29.92
C ILE A 6 65.77 47.06 -30.32
N ALA A 7 66.20 46.32 -31.35
CA ALA A 7 65.51 45.10 -31.77
C ALA A 7 65.52 44.02 -30.68
N PHE A 8 66.62 43.89 -29.95
CA PHE A 8 66.73 42.97 -28.82
C PHE A 8 65.82 43.39 -27.66
N ALA A 9 65.81 44.68 -27.30
CA ALA A 9 64.93 45.21 -26.25
C ALA A 9 63.44 45.02 -26.59
N LEU A 10 63.06 45.27 -27.85
CA LEU A 10 61.69 45.03 -28.33
C LEU A 10 61.31 43.55 -28.24
N LYS A 11 62.19 42.64 -28.69
CA LYS A 11 61.96 41.20 -28.59
C LYS A 11 61.73 40.77 -27.13
N TYR A 12 62.61 41.16 -26.21
CA TYR A 12 62.46 40.85 -24.79
C TYR A 12 61.19 41.44 -24.18
N SER A 13 60.79 42.64 -24.60
CA SER A 13 59.55 43.25 -24.11
C SER A 13 58.29 42.51 -24.59
N VAL A 14 58.28 42.03 -25.83
CA VAL A 14 57.19 41.22 -26.39
C VAL A 14 57.15 39.85 -25.71
N ASP A 15 58.29 39.18 -25.59
CA ASP A 15 58.41 37.89 -24.90
C ASP A 15 57.94 38.03 -23.44
N PHE A 16 58.33 39.11 -22.74
CA PHE A 16 57.87 39.39 -21.39
C PHE A 16 56.35 39.63 -21.29
N ILE A 17 55.75 40.39 -22.21
CA ILE A 17 54.30 40.63 -22.21
C ILE A 17 53.53 39.34 -22.49
N VAL A 18 54.02 38.53 -23.44
CA VAL A 18 53.43 37.22 -23.76
C VAL A 18 53.54 36.29 -22.56
N ASP A 19 54.72 36.17 -21.96
CA ASP A 19 54.95 35.33 -20.76
C ASP A 19 54.13 35.81 -19.57
N PHE A 20 54.05 37.12 -19.32
CA PHE A 20 53.25 37.68 -18.25
C PHE A 20 51.75 37.42 -18.45
N SER A 21 51.25 37.59 -19.68
CA SER A 21 49.87 37.30 -20.05
C SER A 21 49.56 35.80 -19.92
N GLN A 22 50.44 34.93 -20.41
CA GLN A 22 50.35 33.47 -20.30
C GLN A 22 50.32 33.04 -18.84
N ASN A 23 51.27 33.51 -18.02
CA ASN A 23 51.36 33.19 -16.60
C ASN A 23 50.14 33.67 -15.81
N SER A 24 49.61 34.85 -16.13
CA SER A 24 48.38 35.36 -15.52
C SER A 24 47.18 34.49 -15.86
N LYS A 25 47.04 34.07 -17.13
CA LYS A 25 45.97 33.17 -17.57
C LYS A 25 46.07 31.79 -16.93
N ILE A 26 47.28 31.22 -16.84
CA ILE A 26 47.54 29.95 -16.18
C ILE A 26 47.21 30.03 -14.68
N SER A 27 47.56 31.13 -14.01
CA SER A 27 47.22 31.33 -12.59
C SER A 27 45.72 31.37 -12.37
N ASN A 28 44.97 32.07 -13.22
CA ASN A 28 43.51 32.12 -13.13
C ASN A 28 42.87 30.75 -13.40
N LEU A 29 43.31 30.04 -14.43
CA LEU A 29 42.83 28.68 -14.73
C LEU A 29 43.11 27.68 -13.60
N LYS A 30 44.24 27.83 -12.89
CA LYS A 30 44.53 27.02 -11.69
C LYS A 30 43.54 27.30 -10.57
N LYS A 31 43.27 28.57 -10.26
CA LYS A 31 42.29 28.96 -9.25
C LYS A 31 40.88 28.44 -9.58
N GLU A 32 40.48 28.51 -10.84
CA GLU A 32 39.19 28.00 -11.31
C GLU A 32 39.10 26.47 -11.18
N ASN A 33 40.16 25.74 -11.55
CA ASN A 33 40.23 24.29 -11.34
C ASN A 33 40.17 23.91 -9.86
N ASP A 34 40.85 24.64 -8.98
CA ASP A 34 40.85 24.38 -7.54
C ASP A 34 39.45 24.65 -6.93
N LEU A 35 38.74 25.68 -7.42
CA LEU A 35 37.36 25.94 -7.05
C LEU A 35 36.43 24.81 -7.51
N LEU A 36 36.51 24.39 -8.78
CA LEU A 36 35.69 23.30 -9.34
C LEU A 36 35.91 21.98 -8.59
N LYS A 37 37.15 21.66 -8.19
CA LYS A 37 37.45 20.50 -7.35
C LYS A 37 36.77 20.59 -5.98
N THR A 38 36.76 21.78 -5.39
CA THR A 38 36.10 22.03 -4.10
C THR A 38 34.58 21.86 -4.23
N GLU A 39 33.98 22.37 -5.30
CA GLU A 39 32.55 22.18 -5.60
C GLU A 39 32.20 20.70 -5.82
N LEU A 40 33.01 19.95 -6.58
CA LEU A 40 32.81 18.51 -6.78
C LEU A 40 32.85 17.73 -5.46
N LYS A 41 33.78 18.09 -4.56
CA LYS A 41 33.82 17.49 -3.23
C LYS A 41 32.54 17.79 -2.44
N GLY A 42 32.04 19.03 -2.52
CA GLY A 42 30.76 19.40 -1.91
C GLY A 42 29.57 18.60 -2.47
N ILE A 43 29.55 18.36 -3.78
CA ILE A 43 28.52 17.50 -4.42
C ILE A 43 28.62 16.06 -3.91
N ALA A 44 29.83 15.50 -3.80
CA ALA A 44 30.02 14.17 -3.25
C ALA A 44 29.50 14.05 -1.80
N GLU A 45 29.73 15.06 -0.96
CA GLU A 45 29.19 15.12 0.41
C GLU A 45 27.64 15.23 0.45
N GLN A 46 27.04 15.93 -0.53
CA GLN A 46 25.58 15.95 -0.66
C GLN A 46 25.02 14.59 -1.10
N ILE A 47 25.68 13.90 -2.03
CA ILE A 47 25.29 12.56 -2.48
C ILE A 47 25.32 11.57 -1.30
N THR A 48 26.36 11.62 -0.46
CA THR A 48 26.45 10.74 0.72
C THR A 48 25.34 11.05 1.74
N THR A 49 25.03 12.33 1.95
CA THR A 49 23.94 12.76 2.84
C THR A 49 22.58 12.29 2.34
N LEU A 50 22.31 12.42 1.03
CA LEU A 50 21.07 11.94 0.41
C LEU A 50 20.95 10.42 0.50
N ARG A 51 22.05 9.69 0.26
CA ARG A 51 22.08 8.23 0.41
C ARG A 51 21.72 7.80 1.83
N SER A 52 22.32 8.42 2.85
CA SER A 52 21.96 8.16 4.24
C SER A 52 20.49 8.46 4.53
N SER A 53 19.92 9.49 3.89
CA SER A 53 18.49 9.80 4.02
C SER A 53 17.60 8.72 3.40
N ILE A 54 18.00 8.15 2.26
CA ILE A 54 17.29 7.02 1.63
C ILE A 54 17.38 5.78 2.52
N ASP A 55 18.55 5.46 3.07
CA ASP A 55 18.70 4.31 3.97
C ASP A 55 17.72 4.41 5.17
N HIS A 56 17.52 5.61 5.71
CA HIS A 56 16.52 5.87 6.75
C HIS A 56 15.07 5.71 6.27
N ILE A 57 14.78 6.07 5.03
CA ILE A 57 13.45 5.92 4.43
C ILE A 57 13.15 4.43 4.22
N GLU A 58 14.11 3.67 3.70
CA GLU A 58 14.00 2.22 3.51
C GLU A 58 13.74 1.50 4.83
N GLN A 59 14.49 1.85 5.89
CA GLN A 59 14.29 1.28 7.22
C GLN A 59 12.88 1.54 7.76
N ARG A 60 12.33 2.75 7.50
CA ARG A 60 10.96 3.10 7.89
C ARG A 60 9.92 2.34 7.07
N ASP A 61 10.12 2.18 5.77
CA ASP A 61 9.25 1.39 4.90
C ASP A 61 9.18 -0.06 5.39
N ASP A 62 10.32 -0.67 5.74
CA ASP A 62 10.39 -2.04 6.28
C ASP A 62 9.68 -2.17 7.64
N GLN A 63 9.80 -1.17 8.52
CA GLN A 63 9.06 -1.12 9.78
C GLN A 63 7.55 -1.10 9.54
N ILE A 64 7.08 -0.24 8.62
CA ILE A 64 5.65 -0.14 8.29
C ILE A 64 5.16 -1.44 7.66
N ARG A 65 5.94 -2.06 6.76
CA ARG A 65 5.60 -3.37 6.17
C ARG A 65 5.43 -4.44 7.23
N THR A 66 6.32 -4.49 8.21
CA THR A 66 6.24 -5.45 9.32
C THR A 66 4.98 -5.22 10.16
N MET A 67 4.68 -3.96 10.51
CA MET A 67 3.42 -3.63 11.23
C MET A 67 2.17 -4.00 10.43
N LEU A 68 2.28 -4.03 9.10
CA LEU A 68 1.21 -4.39 8.19
C LEU A 68 1.29 -5.83 7.68
N ASP A 69 2.12 -6.72 8.23
CA ASP A 69 2.31 -8.10 7.72
C ASP A 69 2.50 -8.17 6.18
N LEU A 70 3.24 -7.22 5.61
CA LEU A 70 3.57 -7.18 4.20
C LEU A 70 4.96 -7.78 3.95
N PRO A 71 5.19 -8.42 2.78
CA PRO A 71 6.51 -8.92 2.43
C PRO A 71 7.51 -7.76 2.31
N ALA A 72 8.72 -7.98 2.81
CA ALA A 72 9.85 -7.07 2.62
C ALA A 72 10.23 -6.96 1.14
N ILE A 73 10.80 -5.82 0.75
CA ILE A 73 11.40 -5.66 -0.58
C ILE A 73 12.79 -6.31 -0.53
N ASN A 74 13.09 -7.19 -1.50
CA ASN A 74 14.40 -7.82 -1.58
C ASN A 74 15.48 -6.75 -1.86
N SER A 75 16.62 -6.85 -1.16
CA SER A 75 17.78 -5.95 -1.33
C SER A 75 18.25 -5.83 -2.78
N ASP A 76 18.16 -6.91 -3.56
CA ASP A 76 18.58 -6.93 -4.96
C ASP A 76 17.69 -6.05 -5.84
N VAL A 77 16.40 -5.93 -5.46
CA VAL A 77 15.46 -5.02 -6.13
C VAL A 77 15.77 -3.58 -5.76
N ARG A 78 16.18 -3.29 -4.51
CA ARG A 78 16.58 -1.94 -4.10
C ARG A 78 17.91 -1.51 -4.72
N GLN A 79 18.85 -2.44 -4.87
CA GLN A 79 20.21 -2.14 -5.36
C GLN A 79 20.33 -2.02 -6.88
N VAL A 80 19.23 -2.12 -7.63
CA VAL A 80 19.09 -2.08 -9.10
C VAL A 80 20.43 -1.96 -9.86
N GLY A 81 20.97 -3.09 -10.33
CA GLY A 81 22.25 -3.13 -11.04
C GLY A 81 22.30 -2.20 -12.26
N ILE A 82 23.41 -1.48 -12.42
CA ILE A 82 23.71 -0.68 -13.62
C ILE A 82 24.44 -1.58 -14.62
N GLY A 83 23.72 -2.05 -15.63
CA GLY A 83 24.31 -2.65 -16.82
C GLY A 83 24.32 -1.64 -17.95
N GLY A 84 25.49 -1.10 -18.30
CA GLY A 84 25.68 -0.23 -19.46
C GLY A 84 26.58 0.96 -19.16
N ALA A 85 27.70 1.07 -19.89
CA ALA A 85 28.49 2.29 -19.94
C ALA A 85 27.69 3.36 -20.69
N ASP A 86 27.50 4.53 -20.08
CA ASP A 86 26.89 5.67 -20.75
C ASP A 86 27.86 6.23 -21.81
N PRO A 87 27.50 6.21 -23.11
CA PRO A 87 28.38 6.63 -24.19
C PRO A 87 28.85 8.09 -24.07
N ASP A 88 28.01 8.98 -23.53
CA ASP A 88 28.34 10.41 -23.42
C ASP A 88 29.45 10.64 -22.39
N VAL A 89 29.47 9.85 -21.32
CA VAL A 89 30.43 10.03 -20.22
C VAL A 89 31.76 9.31 -20.49
N SER A 90 31.75 8.27 -21.34
CA SER A 90 32.97 7.64 -21.84
C SER A 90 33.85 8.61 -22.66
N SER A 91 33.24 9.60 -23.32
CA SER A 91 33.96 10.62 -24.08
C SER A 91 34.73 11.59 -23.16
N LEU A 92 34.16 11.94 -22.00
CA LEU A 92 34.77 12.84 -21.01
C LEU A 92 36.00 12.22 -20.31
N LEU A 93 35.99 10.90 -20.11
CA LEU A 93 37.12 10.14 -19.55
C LEU A 93 38.34 10.13 -20.46
N SER A 94 38.15 10.29 -21.77
CA SER A 94 39.26 10.26 -22.74
C SER A 94 40.03 11.59 -22.82
N SER A 95 39.46 12.69 -22.32
CA SER A 95 39.98 14.05 -22.50
C SER A 95 40.46 14.76 -21.23
N ALA A 96 40.13 14.27 -20.04
CA ALA A 96 40.50 14.90 -18.78
C ALA A 96 41.65 14.13 -18.10
N GLU A 97 42.67 14.85 -17.62
CA GLU A 97 43.73 14.30 -16.76
C GLU A 97 43.10 13.39 -15.68
N LEU A 98 43.64 12.16 -15.59
CA LEU A 98 43.14 10.92 -14.99
C LEU A 98 42.49 10.96 -13.58
N SER A 99 42.37 12.11 -12.91
CA SER A 99 41.78 12.25 -11.58
C SER A 99 40.44 13.02 -11.59
N PHE A 100 40.32 14.12 -12.33
CA PHE A 100 39.11 14.97 -12.26
C PHE A 100 37.91 14.36 -13.00
N GLY A 101 38.15 13.76 -14.17
CA GLY A 101 37.10 13.08 -14.94
C GLY A 101 36.56 11.82 -14.25
N GLY A 102 37.41 11.13 -13.46
CA GLY A 102 37.01 9.93 -12.71
C GLY A 102 36.03 10.25 -11.57
N GLU A 103 36.33 11.26 -10.75
CA GLU A 103 35.45 11.66 -9.64
C GLU A 103 34.09 12.17 -10.14
N LEU A 104 34.07 12.92 -11.24
CA LEU A 104 32.82 13.36 -11.87
C LEU A 104 31.99 12.16 -12.37
N PHE A 105 32.64 11.19 -13.02
CA PHE A 105 31.99 9.97 -13.51
C PHE A 105 31.36 9.16 -12.37
N ASP A 106 32.09 8.97 -11.29
CA ASP A 106 31.62 8.24 -10.12
C ASP A 106 30.41 8.94 -9.48
N ASN A 107 30.48 10.26 -9.30
CA ASN A 107 29.36 11.05 -8.77
C ASN A 107 28.11 10.99 -9.67
N LEU A 108 28.27 11.04 -11.00
CA LEU A 108 27.14 10.91 -11.93
C LEU A 108 26.49 9.53 -11.86
N ASN A 109 27.28 8.47 -11.76
CA ASN A 109 26.75 7.12 -11.61
C ASN A 109 26.03 6.92 -10.27
N LEU A 110 26.59 7.48 -9.18
CA LEU A 110 25.94 7.48 -7.87
C LEU A 110 24.61 8.23 -7.91
N LEU A 111 24.54 9.40 -8.56
CA LEU A 111 23.30 10.16 -8.71
C LEU A 111 22.23 9.38 -9.50
N LYS A 112 22.61 8.74 -10.62
CA LYS A 112 21.68 7.91 -11.39
C LYS A 112 21.14 6.73 -10.59
N LYS A 113 22.01 6.12 -9.77
CA LYS A 113 21.58 5.03 -8.86
C LYS A 113 20.58 5.57 -7.84
N LEU A 114 20.92 6.69 -7.21
CA LEU A 114 20.10 7.37 -6.20
C LEU A 114 18.71 7.74 -6.75
N GLU A 115 18.64 8.28 -7.96
CA GLU A 115 17.36 8.61 -8.61
C GLU A 115 16.44 7.40 -8.76
N ARG A 116 17.01 6.23 -9.10
CA ARG A 116 16.25 4.98 -9.23
C ARG A 116 15.80 4.45 -7.87
N GLU A 117 16.67 4.49 -6.86
CA GLU A 117 16.32 4.14 -5.48
C GLU A 117 15.15 5.00 -4.97
N ILE A 118 15.22 6.33 -5.15
CA ILE A 118 14.13 7.26 -4.81
C ILE A 118 12.84 6.90 -5.53
N ARG A 119 12.91 6.57 -6.83
CA ARG A 119 11.71 6.21 -7.60
C ARG A 119 11.06 4.94 -7.08
N LEU A 120 11.85 3.90 -6.80
CA LEU A 120 11.35 2.65 -6.22
C LEU A 120 10.72 2.89 -4.85
N GLU A 121 11.37 3.69 -4.02
CA GLU A 121 10.88 3.98 -2.68
C GLU A 121 9.57 4.77 -2.71
N LYS A 122 9.45 5.74 -3.63
CA LYS A 122 8.19 6.46 -3.88
C LYS A 122 7.07 5.51 -4.31
N GLU A 123 7.34 4.55 -5.19
CA GLU A 123 6.38 3.52 -5.59
C GLU A 123 5.98 2.63 -4.40
N SER A 124 6.93 2.29 -3.53
CA SER A 124 6.68 1.54 -2.28
C SER A 124 5.73 2.30 -1.34
N TYR A 125 6.00 3.58 -1.05
CA TYR A 125 5.16 4.40 -0.18
C TYR A 125 3.73 4.51 -0.68
N GLN A 126 3.52 4.68 -1.99
CA GLN A 126 2.17 4.69 -2.58
C GLN A 126 1.43 3.36 -2.34
N LYS A 127 2.14 2.23 -2.46
CA LYS A 127 1.57 0.91 -2.17
C LYS A 127 1.24 0.72 -0.69
N LEU A 128 2.07 1.25 0.22
CA LEU A 128 1.79 1.24 1.65
C LEU A 128 0.53 2.04 1.98
N LEU A 129 0.44 3.29 1.49
CA LEU A 129 -0.72 4.16 1.72
C LEU A 129 -2.02 3.50 1.26
N THR A 130 -2.05 2.99 0.02
CA THR A 130 -3.25 2.31 -0.51
C THR A 130 -3.59 1.03 0.26
N THR A 131 -2.60 0.35 0.83
CA THR A 131 -2.85 -0.84 1.67
C THR A 131 -3.41 -0.48 3.03
N VAL A 132 -2.90 0.57 3.66
CA VAL A 132 -3.43 1.10 4.93
C VAL A 132 -4.89 1.55 4.74
N GLU A 133 -5.15 2.33 3.70
CA GLU A 133 -6.50 2.78 3.36
C GLU A 133 -7.44 1.60 3.11
N ARG A 134 -7.01 0.61 2.32
CA ARG A 134 -7.81 -0.59 2.06
C ARG A 134 -8.09 -1.37 3.35
N ARG A 135 -7.11 -1.52 4.24
CA ARG A 135 -7.31 -2.19 5.54
C ARG A 135 -8.30 -1.43 6.41
N GLN A 136 -8.12 -0.12 6.57
CA GLN A 136 -9.05 0.71 7.35
C GLN A 136 -10.47 0.68 6.77
N ASP A 137 -10.63 0.74 5.45
CA ASP A 137 -11.92 0.63 4.79
C ASP A 137 -12.53 -0.77 5.02
N SER A 138 -11.75 -1.84 4.82
CA SER A 138 -12.19 -3.23 4.97
C SER A 138 -12.77 -3.56 6.35
N LEU A 139 -12.29 -2.91 7.42
CA LEU A 139 -12.80 -3.13 8.78
C LEU A 139 -14.28 -2.73 8.94
N ARG A 140 -14.78 -1.76 8.17
CA ARG A 140 -16.21 -1.35 8.20
C ARG A 140 -17.12 -2.36 7.50
N TYR A 141 -16.53 -3.16 6.62
CA TYR A 141 -17.16 -4.19 5.81
C TYR A 141 -17.05 -5.60 6.43
N LEU A 142 -16.26 -5.76 7.49
CA LEU A 142 -16.17 -7.02 8.23
C LEU A 142 -17.45 -7.23 9.05
N PRO A 143 -18.21 -8.34 8.87
CA PRO A 143 -19.51 -8.58 9.50
C PRO A 143 -19.38 -8.94 10.99
N ALA A 144 -18.90 -7.99 11.78
CA ALA A 144 -18.38 -8.19 13.13
C ALA A 144 -19.44 -8.06 14.25
N LEU A 145 -20.62 -7.50 13.94
CA LEU A 145 -21.70 -7.40 14.92
C LEU A 145 -22.59 -8.62 14.89
N LYS A 146 -23.16 -8.94 16.05
CA LYS A 146 -24.26 -9.89 16.13
C LYS A 146 -25.51 -9.27 15.46
N PRO A 147 -26.14 -9.96 14.49
CA PRO A 147 -27.25 -9.39 13.72
C PRO A 147 -28.54 -9.23 14.54
N VAL A 148 -28.60 -9.83 15.74
CA VAL A 148 -29.74 -9.77 16.64
C VAL A 148 -29.26 -9.77 18.09
N ARG A 149 -29.88 -8.94 18.93
CA ARG A 149 -29.60 -8.89 20.38
C ARG A 149 -30.35 -9.99 21.12
N ASN A 150 -29.82 -10.40 22.28
CA ASN A 150 -30.47 -11.34 23.21
C ASN A 150 -30.98 -12.62 22.52
N ALA A 151 -30.16 -13.18 21.62
CA ALA A 151 -30.46 -14.41 20.91
C ALA A 151 -29.52 -15.52 21.38
N TYR A 152 -30.09 -16.71 21.61
CA TYR A 152 -29.31 -17.91 21.93
C TYR A 152 -29.08 -18.74 20.65
N ILE A 153 -27.92 -19.40 20.57
CA ILE A 153 -27.60 -20.26 19.43
C ILE A 153 -28.35 -21.57 19.62
N SER A 154 -29.45 -21.71 18.88
CA SER A 154 -30.25 -22.94 18.87
C SER A 154 -29.67 -24.02 17.98
N SER A 155 -28.88 -23.62 16.97
CA SER A 155 -28.09 -24.56 16.17
C SER A 155 -26.78 -23.94 15.71
N PRO A 156 -25.64 -24.60 15.96
CA PRO A 156 -24.33 -24.15 15.48
C PRO A 156 -24.12 -24.46 14.00
N PHE A 157 -23.05 -23.88 13.45
CA PHE A 157 -22.51 -24.17 12.12
C PHE A 157 -21.92 -25.59 12.05
N GLY A 158 -21.98 -26.21 10.88
CA GLY A 158 -21.37 -27.52 10.62
C GLY A 158 -22.35 -28.69 10.47
N ASN A 159 -21.85 -29.92 10.52
CA ASN A 159 -22.63 -31.12 10.27
C ASN A 159 -23.66 -31.38 11.39
N ARG A 160 -24.95 -31.48 11.02
CA ARG A 160 -26.04 -31.84 11.93
C ARG A 160 -27.08 -32.74 11.27
N ILE A 161 -27.89 -33.43 12.06
CA ILE A 161 -29.09 -34.09 11.54
C ILE A 161 -30.16 -33.02 11.28
N HIS A 162 -30.63 -32.91 10.04
CA HIS A 162 -31.64 -31.93 9.65
C HIS A 162 -32.94 -32.15 10.44
N PRO A 163 -33.50 -31.14 11.14
CA PRO A 163 -34.61 -31.33 12.08
C PRO A 163 -35.89 -31.86 11.42
N ILE A 164 -36.19 -31.39 10.22
CA ILE A 164 -37.34 -31.82 9.40
C ILE A 164 -37.06 -33.10 8.62
N ARG A 165 -35.95 -33.16 7.87
CA ARG A 165 -35.65 -34.26 6.93
C ARG A 165 -35.01 -35.50 7.57
N LYS A 166 -34.56 -35.40 8.83
CA LYS A 166 -33.91 -36.47 9.61
C LYS A 166 -32.70 -37.14 8.93
N ARG A 167 -31.95 -36.38 8.12
CA ARG A 167 -30.72 -36.83 7.44
C ARG A 167 -29.55 -35.92 7.81
N LEU A 168 -28.32 -36.45 7.75
CA LEU A 168 -27.11 -35.65 7.93
C LEU A 168 -27.06 -34.53 6.87
N HIS A 169 -26.85 -33.30 7.34
CA HIS A 169 -26.85 -32.09 6.53
C HIS A 169 -25.84 -31.09 7.08
N PHE A 170 -25.08 -30.44 6.20
CA PHE A 170 -24.15 -29.39 6.58
C PHE A 170 -24.90 -28.07 6.77
N HIS A 171 -24.92 -27.56 7.99
CA HIS A 171 -25.52 -26.27 8.33
C HIS A 171 -24.56 -25.14 7.96
N LYS A 172 -24.93 -24.36 6.94
CA LYS A 172 -24.08 -23.29 6.35
C LYS A 172 -24.03 -21.99 7.16
N GLY A 173 -24.67 -21.97 8.32
CA GLY A 173 -24.76 -20.80 9.19
C GLY A 173 -25.10 -21.20 10.62
N ILE A 174 -25.67 -20.27 11.38
CA ILE A 174 -26.18 -20.50 12.73
C ILE A 174 -27.65 -20.15 12.81
N ASP A 175 -28.37 -20.82 13.71
CA ASP A 175 -29.77 -20.51 14.02
C ASP A 175 -29.83 -19.78 15.37
N LEU A 176 -30.13 -18.48 15.32
CA LEU A 176 -30.26 -17.60 16.48
C LEU A 176 -31.72 -17.53 16.90
N ALA A 177 -32.07 -18.24 17.97
CA ALA A 177 -33.43 -18.26 18.47
C ALA A 177 -33.70 -17.04 19.37
N THR A 178 -34.82 -16.38 19.10
CA THR A 178 -35.27 -15.16 19.77
C THR A 178 -36.75 -14.90 19.45
N ASN A 179 -37.32 -13.90 20.09
CA ASN A 179 -38.71 -13.53 19.92
C ASN A 179 -39.03 -13.11 18.48
N ARG A 180 -40.24 -13.46 18.03
CA ARG A 180 -40.74 -13.02 16.73
C ARG A 180 -40.90 -11.50 16.75
N GLY A 181 -40.42 -10.82 15.71
CA GLY A 181 -40.43 -9.36 15.64
C GLY A 181 -39.15 -8.70 16.15
N THR A 182 -38.21 -9.44 16.74
CA THR A 182 -36.92 -8.86 17.17
C THR A 182 -36.22 -8.21 15.96
N PRO A 183 -35.73 -6.96 16.09
CA PRO A 183 -35.00 -6.28 15.03
C PRO A 183 -33.77 -7.05 14.57
N ILE A 184 -33.58 -7.15 13.25
CA ILE A 184 -32.35 -7.63 12.63
C ILE A 184 -31.58 -6.42 12.13
N ILE A 185 -30.29 -6.34 12.46
CA ILE A 185 -29.38 -5.27 12.04
C ILE A 185 -28.34 -5.78 11.05
N ALA A 186 -27.83 -4.89 10.20
CA ALA A 186 -26.69 -5.16 9.34
C ALA A 186 -25.39 -5.21 10.19
N PRO A 187 -24.58 -6.28 10.08
CA PRO A 187 -23.40 -6.47 10.90
C PRO A 187 -22.18 -5.67 10.43
N ALA A 188 -22.27 -5.11 9.22
CA ALA A 188 -21.27 -4.29 8.55
C ALA A 188 -21.92 -3.40 7.49
N ASP A 189 -21.16 -2.44 6.97
CA ASP A 189 -21.56 -1.67 5.79
C ASP A 189 -21.70 -2.59 4.58
N GLY A 190 -22.64 -2.32 3.68
CA GLY A 190 -22.84 -3.18 2.51
C GLY A 190 -23.96 -2.74 1.58
N THR A 191 -24.21 -3.55 0.56
CA THR A 191 -25.30 -3.36 -0.41
C THR A 191 -26.20 -4.58 -0.45
N ILE A 192 -27.52 -4.37 -0.39
CA ILE A 192 -28.50 -5.45 -0.45
C ILE A 192 -28.47 -6.10 -1.84
N VAL A 193 -28.09 -7.38 -1.90
CA VAL A 193 -28.08 -8.17 -3.15
C VAL A 193 -29.44 -8.81 -3.39
N MET A 194 -30.09 -9.29 -2.34
CA MET A 194 -31.41 -9.90 -2.38
C MET A 194 -32.25 -9.43 -1.20
N ALA A 195 -33.53 -9.15 -1.45
CA ALA A 195 -34.54 -8.84 -0.44
C ALA A 195 -35.89 -9.33 -0.95
N GLY A 196 -36.37 -10.47 -0.46
CA GLY A 196 -37.60 -11.08 -0.96
C GLY A 196 -37.82 -12.52 -0.49
N ARG A 197 -38.59 -13.28 -1.26
CA ARG A 197 -38.81 -14.72 -0.98
C ARG A 197 -37.71 -15.58 -1.59
N ASN A 198 -37.22 -16.55 -0.82
CA ASN A 198 -36.29 -17.57 -1.26
C ASN A 198 -36.78 -18.95 -0.80
N ALA A 199 -36.68 -19.96 -1.67
CA ALA A 199 -37.13 -21.31 -1.37
C ALA A 199 -36.33 -21.92 -0.21
N GLY A 200 -37.02 -22.44 0.81
CA GLY A 200 -36.38 -22.97 2.02
C GLY A 200 -36.12 -21.89 3.08
N TYR A 201 -35.54 -20.76 2.71
CA TYR A 201 -35.25 -19.66 3.65
C TYR A 201 -36.48 -18.79 3.99
N GLY A 202 -37.55 -18.82 3.19
CA GLY A 202 -38.73 -17.99 3.44
C GLY A 202 -38.49 -16.55 3.01
N LEU A 203 -38.80 -15.57 3.86
CA LEU A 203 -38.36 -14.20 3.64
C LEU A 203 -36.86 -14.10 3.95
N TYR A 204 -36.13 -13.53 3.00
CA TYR A 204 -34.69 -13.61 2.90
C TYR A 204 -34.08 -12.27 2.53
N ILE A 205 -32.94 -11.96 3.16
CA ILE A 205 -32.06 -10.85 2.78
C ILE A 205 -30.67 -11.42 2.55
N SER A 206 -29.95 -10.89 1.56
CA SER A 206 -28.49 -11.01 1.50
C SER A 206 -27.82 -9.67 1.23
N ILE A 207 -26.64 -9.49 1.83
CA ILE A 207 -25.87 -8.25 1.81
C ILE A 207 -24.46 -8.58 1.34
N ASP A 208 -24.02 -7.91 0.29
CA ASP A 208 -22.61 -7.89 -0.15
C ASP A 208 -21.89 -6.79 0.61
N HIS A 209 -20.89 -7.19 1.39
CA HIS A 209 -20.05 -6.31 2.18
C HIS A 209 -18.74 -5.96 1.46
N LYS A 210 -18.56 -6.27 0.17
CA LYS A 210 -17.27 -6.13 -0.54
C LYS A 210 -16.19 -7.06 0.02
N TYR A 211 -15.02 -7.02 -0.63
CA TYR A 211 -13.83 -7.78 -0.25
C TYR A 211 -14.09 -9.28 -0.06
N GLY A 212 -15.09 -9.83 -0.77
CA GLY A 212 -15.48 -11.24 -0.71
C GLY A 212 -16.51 -11.60 0.36
N TYR A 213 -16.86 -10.69 1.29
CA TYR A 213 -17.79 -10.98 2.38
C TYR A 213 -19.26 -10.82 1.98
N GLU A 214 -20.07 -11.83 2.27
CA GLU A 214 -21.53 -11.78 2.14
C GLU A 214 -22.19 -12.27 3.42
N THR A 215 -23.29 -11.63 3.83
CA THR A 215 -24.16 -12.14 4.90
C THR A 215 -25.54 -12.46 4.39
N SER A 216 -26.16 -13.49 4.97
CA SER A 216 -27.49 -13.97 4.57
C SER A 216 -28.39 -14.16 5.79
N TYR A 217 -29.67 -13.81 5.63
CA TYR A 217 -30.66 -13.78 6.69
C TYR A 217 -31.91 -14.52 6.24
N GLY A 218 -32.27 -15.60 6.93
CA GLY A 218 -33.42 -16.44 6.63
C GLY A 218 -34.50 -16.38 7.70
N HIS A 219 -35.69 -16.82 7.31
CA HIS A 219 -36.88 -16.99 8.15
C HIS A 219 -37.49 -15.68 8.67
N LEU A 220 -37.28 -14.56 7.98
CA LEU A 220 -37.75 -13.24 8.40
C LEU A 220 -39.29 -13.18 8.47
N ARG A 221 -39.81 -12.31 9.35
CA ARG A 221 -41.23 -11.92 9.36
C ARG A 221 -41.48 -10.75 8.42
N LYS A 222 -40.56 -9.79 8.38
CA LYS A 222 -40.69 -8.54 7.63
C LYS A 222 -39.32 -8.08 7.16
N ILE A 223 -39.30 -7.47 5.97
CA ILE A 223 -38.11 -6.89 5.33
C ILE A 223 -38.32 -5.37 5.27
N TYR A 224 -37.30 -4.60 5.67
CA TYR A 224 -37.33 -3.14 5.65
C TYR A 224 -36.50 -2.50 4.54
N VAL A 225 -35.72 -3.31 3.83
CA VAL A 225 -34.78 -2.87 2.79
C VAL A 225 -35.14 -3.45 1.42
N ARG A 226 -34.54 -2.90 0.37
CA ARG A 226 -34.77 -3.33 -1.03
C ARG A 226 -33.44 -3.65 -1.72
N LYS A 227 -33.49 -4.49 -2.75
CA LYS A 227 -32.32 -4.80 -3.58
C LYS A 227 -31.66 -3.50 -4.10
N GLY A 228 -30.35 -3.43 -4.04
CA GLY A 228 -29.53 -2.27 -4.44
C GLY A 228 -29.40 -1.18 -3.37
N GLN A 229 -30.13 -1.26 -2.26
CA GLN A 229 -30.00 -0.30 -1.17
C GLN A 229 -28.64 -0.46 -0.47
N ARG A 230 -27.96 0.65 -0.20
CA ARG A 230 -26.79 0.68 0.69
C ARG A 230 -27.26 0.72 2.14
N VAL A 231 -26.61 -0.07 2.98
CA VAL A 231 -26.84 -0.12 4.42
C VAL A 231 -25.53 0.11 5.15
N LYS A 232 -25.62 0.75 6.31
CA LYS A 232 -24.50 0.91 7.23
C LYS A 232 -24.58 -0.13 8.33
N ARG A 233 -23.42 -0.43 8.92
CA ARG A 233 -23.30 -1.22 10.12
C ARG A 233 -24.25 -0.70 11.20
N GLY A 234 -25.12 -1.58 11.71
CA GLY A 234 -26.15 -1.25 12.71
C GLY A 234 -27.54 -0.90 12.15
N ASP A 235 -27.68 -0.70 10.83
CA ASP A 235 -28.97 -0.36 10.24
C ASP A 235 -29.97 -1.51 10.40
N LYS A 236 -31.22 -1.18 10.76
CA LYS A 236 -32.32 -2.16 10.86
C LYS A 236 -32.74 -2.62 9.46
N ILE A 237 -32.56 -3.90 9.16
CA ILE A 237 -32.85 -4.48 7.84
C ILE A 237 -34.13 -5.31 7.79
N GLY A 238 -34.58 -5.85 8.93
CA GLY A 238 -35.75 -6.72 8.99
C GLY A 238 -36.17 -7.08 10.41
N GLU A 239 -37.03 -8.09 10.51
CA GLU A 239 -37.45 -8.67 11.80
C GLU A 239 -37.44 -10.19 11.76
N VAL A 240 -37.04 -10.78 12.88
CA VAL A 240 -37.06 -12.23 13.09
C VAL A 240 -38.48 -12.77 12.95
N GLY A 241 -38.59 -13.94 12.33
CA GLY A 241 -39.86 -14.61 12.09
C GLY A 241 -39.74 -16.11 12.12
N SER A 242 -40.60 -16.76 11.33
CA SER A 242 -40.69 -18.22 11.23
C SER A 242 -41.21 -18.61 9.84
N THR A 243 -40.78 -17.89 8.79
CA THR A 243 -41.23 -18.15 7.40
C THR A 243 -40.33 -19.18 6.72
N GLY A 244 -40.83 -19.86 5.68
CA GLY A 244 -40.06 -20.91 5.00
C GLY A 244 -39.98 -22.20 5.82
N LEU A 245 -38.85 -22.90 5.76
CA LEU A 245 -38.61 -24.16 6.48
C LEU A 245 -38.11 -23.90 7.91
N ALA A 246 -38.92 -23.22 8.72
CA ALA A 246 -38.64 -22.92 10.11
C ALA A 246 -39.60 -23.67 11.05
N THR A 247 -39.08 -24.26 12.13
CA THR A 247 -39.88 -24.97 13.15
C THR A 247 -40.35 -24.07 14.29
N SER A 248 -39.63 -22.98 14.56
CA SER A 248 -39.93 -22.01 15.62
C SER A 248 -39.39 -20.63 15.23
N SER A 249 -39.61 -19.61 16.07
CA SER A 249 -39.06 -18.26 15.84
C SER A 249 -37.54 -18.24 16.01
N HIS A 250 -36.82 -18.04 14.92
CA HIS A 250 -35.36 -17.89 14.90
C HIS A 250 -34.90 -17.15 13.64
N LEU A 251 -33.71 -16.57 13.72
CA LEU A 251 -32.97 -16.09 12.56
C LEU A 251 -31.98 -17.17 12.12
N HIS A 252 -32.07 -17.58 10.86
CA HIS A 252 -30.96 -18.29 10.23
C HIS A 252 -29.97 -17.26 9.66
N TYR A 253 -28.72 -17.30 10.11
CA TYR A 253 -27.68 -16.34 9.74
C TYR A 253 -26.46 -17.05 9.16
N GLU A 254 -26.03 -16.64 7.97
CA GLU A 254 -24.81 -17.14 7.33
C GLU A 254 -23.81 -16.00 7.07
N VAL A 255 -22.53 -16.33 7.19
CA VAL A 255 -21.40 -15.52 6.71
C VAL A 255 -20.70 -16.31 5.62
N ARG A 256 -20.39 -15.67 4.50
CA ARG A 256 -19.61 -16.27 3.40
C ARG A 256 -18.42 -15.40 3.06
N PHE A 257 -17.34 -16.05 2.63
CA PHE A 257 -16.18 -15.41 2.02
C PHE A 257 -15.92 -16.06 0.66
N ASP A 258 -15.96 -15.26 -0.41
CA ASP A 258 -15.84 -15.71 -1.80
C ASP A 258 -16.77 -16.90 -2.11
N GLY A 259 -18.03 -16.79 -1.65
CA GLY A 259 -19.07 -17.80 -1.83
C GLY A 259 -18.96 -19.04 -0.94
N LYS A 260 -17.88 -19.20 -0.16
CA LYS A 260 -17.72 -20.32 0.77
C LYS A 260 -18.32 -19.97 2.13
N PRO A 261 -19.16 -20.85 2.73
CA PRO A 261 -19.72 -20.61 4.05
C PRO A 261 -18.64 -20.69 5.13
N LEU A 262 -18.62 -19.69 6.02
CA LEU A 262 -17.76 -19.62 7.19
C LEU A 262 -18.60 -19.74 8.46
N ASN A 263 -17.97 -20.11 9.57
CA ASN A 263 -18.62 -20.13 10.87
C ASN A 263 -18.88 -18.67 11.32
N PRO A 264 -20.14 -18.23 11.44
CA PRO A 264 -20.45 -16.86 11.85
C PRO A 264 -19.95 -16.49 13.25
N MET A 265 -19.72 -17.48 14.12
CA MET A 265 -19.22 -17.24 15.48
C MET A 265 -17.81 -16.66 15.51
N ASP A 266 -17.00 -16.90 14.49
CA ASP A 266 -15.61 -16.42 14.42
C ASP A 266 -15.53 -14.91 14.15
N PHE A 267 -16.67 -14.26 13.89
CA PHE A 267 -16.76 -12.85 13.51
C PHE A 267 -17.32 -11.96 14.61
N PHE A 268 -18.09 -12.50 15.56
CA PHE A 268 -18.73 -11.66 16.57
C PHE A 268 -17.69 -11.10 17.52
N LEU A 269 -17.63 -9.77 17.61
CA LEU A 269 -16.88 -9.10 18.67
C LEU A 269 -17.70 -9.20 19.97
N ASP A 270 -17.08 -9.70 21.03
CA ASP A 270 -17.62 -9.69 22.40
C ASP A 270 -17.65 -8.25 22.93
N ASP A 271 -18.53 -7.42 22.38
CA ASP A 271 -18.78 -6.08 22.90
C ASP A 271 -20.20 -6.01 23.45
N GLU A 272 -20.37 -6.43 24.69
CA GLU A 272 -21.59 -6.23 25.47
C GLU A 272 -21.74 -4.77 25.95
N SER A 273 -20.78 -3.88 25.68
CA SER A 273 -20.73 -2.55 26.32
C SER A 273 -21.44 -1.43 25.56
N HIS A 274 -21.78 -1.61 24.28
CA HIS A 274 -22.36 -0.55 23.46
C HIS A 274 -23.51 -1.01 22.58
N TYR A 275 -24.59 -1.49 23.21
CA TYR A 275 -25.88 -1.70 22.54
C TYR A 275 -27.10 -1.37 23.38
#